data_AF-A0A0Q7JBJ8-F1
#
_entry.id   AF-A0A0Q7JBJ8-F1
#
_cell.length_a   1.000
_cell.length_b   1.000
_cell.length_c   1.000
_cell.angle_alpha   90.00
_cell.angle_beta   90.00
_cell.angle_gamma   90.00
#
_symmetry.space_group_name_H-M   'P 1'
#
loop_
_entity.id
_entity.type
_entity.pdbx_description
1 polymer ?
#
loop_
_entity_poly.entity_id
_entity_poly.type
_entity_poly.pdbx_seq_one_letter_code
_entity_poly.pdbx_strand_id
1 'polypeptide(L)'
;MTETDQITDVKVKQGNGTEGMVYLQGGKFLMGTDDKEGFPADGEGPVREVELHPFYIDETVVTNAKFANFIQDTGYQTEAERFGWSFVFHLFVSVKTKSEDARSLHGVPWWLAINGADWRKPEGRDSSIEERWDHPVIHVSWNDAVVLRK
;
A
#
# COMPACT_ATOMS: atom_id res chain seq x y z
N MET A 1 36.27 -19.86 18.93
CA MET A 1 35.10 -20.51 18.31
C MET A 1 33.89 -20.01 19.07
N THR A 2 33.31 -18.91 18.61
CA THR A 2 32.12 -18.30 19.20
C THR A 2 30.89 -18.98 18.63
N GLU A 3 30.08 -19.55 19.53
CA GLU A 3 28.80 -20.18 19.22
C GLU A 3 27.88 -19.19 18.49
N THR A 4 27.25 -19.70 17.43
CA THR A 4 26.29 -18.99 16.60
C THR A 4 24.92 -19.26 17.21
N ASP A 5 24.32 -18.26 17.85
CA ASP A 5 22.94 -18.36 18.32
C ASP A 5 22.01 -18.48 17.11
N GLN A 6 21.40 -19.66 16.97
CA GLN A 6 20.36 -19.91 15.99
C GLN A 6 19.05 -19.30 16.48
N ILE A 7 18.56 -18.31 15.74
CA ILE A 7 17.19 -17.81 15.89
C ILE A 7 16.25 -18.87 15.28
N THR A 8 15.73 -19.77 16.10
CA THR A 8 14.64 -20.68 15.72
C THR A 8 13.53 -20.59 16.74
N ASP A 9 12.39 -20.01 16.33
CA ASP A 9 11.05 -20.58 16.54
C ASP A 9 9.97 -19.53 16.21
N VAL A 10 9.66 -19.39 14.91
CA VAL A 10 8.41 -18.74 14.48
C VAL A 10 7.29 -19.76 14.66
N LYS A 11 6.58 -19.70 15.79
CA LYS A 11 5.37 -20.50 16.00
C LYS A 11 4.21 -19.90 15.22
N VAL A 12 3.87 -20.53 14.09
CA VAL A 12 2.63 -20.24 13.34
C VAL A 12 1.45 -20.82 14.14
N LYS A 13 0.69 -19.95 14.83
CA LYS A 13 -0.60 -20.33 15.41
C LYS A 13 -1.65 -20.19 14.31
N GLN A 14 -2.15 -21.31 13.78
CA GLN A 14 -3.21 -21.29 12.77
C GLN A 14 -4.58 -20.99 13.40
N GLY A 15 -5.10 -19.80 13.12
CA GLY A 15 -6.51 -19.46 13.22
C GLY A 15 -6.97 -18.89 11.87
N ASN A 16 -8.24 -19.07 11.52
CA ASN A 16 -8.85 -18.80 10.20
C ASN A 16 -8.81 -17.33 9.70
N GLY A 17 -7.98 -16.46 10.29
CA GLY A 17 -7.85 -15.03 9.95
C GLY A 17 -6.41 -14.51 9.96
N THR A 18 -5.41 -15.39 10.01
CA THR A 18 -3.98 -15.02 9.94
C THR A 18 -3.25 -15.72 8.80
N GLU A 19 -4.00 -16.22 7.80
CA GLU A 19 -3.42 -16.83 6.61
C GLU A 19 -2.64 -15.78 5.80
N GLY A 20 -1.39 -16.08 5.45
CA GLY A 20 -0.49 -15.13 4.80
C GLY A 20 0.06 -14.03 5.72
N MET A 21 -0.12 -14.16 7.04
CA MET A 21 0.48 -13.28 8.04
C MET A 21 1.63 -13.96 8.79
N VAL A 22 2.63 -13.16 9.16
CA VAL A 22 3.74 -13.58 10.02
C VAL A 22 3.49 -13.07 11.43
N TYR A 23 3.65 -13.96 12.42
CA TYR A 23 3.63 -13.59 13.83
C TYR A 23 5.01 -13.10 14.26
N LEU A 24 5.07 -11.88 14.78
CA LEU A 24 6.27 -11.29 15.36
C LEU A 24 6.08 -11.19 16.87
N GLN A 25 7.08 -11.64 17.64
CA GLN A 25 7.05 -11.64 19.11
C GLN A 25 7.08 -10.23 19.72
N GLY A 26 7.31 -9.20 18.91
CA GLY A 26 7.59 -7.86 19.40
C GLY A 26 8.94 -7.78 20.09
N GLY A 27 9.13 -6.75 20.91
CA GLY A 27 10.39 -6.44 21.57
C GLY A 27 10.85 -5.01 21.31
N LYS A 28 12.08 -4.74 21.73
CA LYS A 28 12.72 -3.43 21.60
C LYS A 28 13.54 -3.36 20.32
N PHE A 29 13.47 -2.22 19.64
CA PHE A 29 14.33 -1.90 18.51
C PHE A 29 14.59 -0.40 18.42
N LEU A 30 15.57 -0.02 17.60
CA LEU A 30 15.87 1.38 17.31
C LEU A 30 15.11 1.80 16.05
N MET A 31 14.22 2.79 16.19
CA MET A 31 13.40 3.34 15.11
C MET A 31 13.90 4.73 14.69
N GLY A 32 13.87 5.01 13.39
CA GLY A 32 14.34 6.28 12.82
C GLY A 32 15.81 6.25 12.42
N THR A 33 16.37 7.40 12.09
CA THR A 33 17.77 7.56 11.65
C THR A 33 18.42 8.81 12.25
N ASP A 34 19.74 8.75 12.47
CA ASP A 34 20.58 9.90 12.84
C ASP A 34 21.42 10.37 11.63
N ASP A 35 21.16 9.81 10.45
CA ASP A 35 21.75 10.29 9.20
C ASP A 35 21.33 11.74 8.93
N LYS A 36 22.22 12.47 8.29
CA LYS A 36 21.98 13.82 7.80
C LYS A 36 21.43 13.81 6.37
N GLU A 37 21.49 12.68 5.68
CA GLU A 37 20.77 12.45 4.43
C GLU A 37 19.26 12.33 4.68
N GLY A 38 18.46 12.92 3.79
CA GLY A 38 17.00 13.00 3.92
C GLY A 38 16.49 14.44 4.01
N PHE A 39 15.17 14.61 4.06
CA PHE A 39 14.54 15.91 4.20
C PHE A 39 14.19 16.17 5.68
N PRO A 40 14.73 17.23 6.32
CA PRO A 40 14.44 17.51 7.73
C PRO A 40 12.95 17.67 8.06
N ALA A 41 12.14 18.07 7.08
CA ALA A 41 10.70 18.23 7.24
C ALA A 41 9.94 16.89 7.39
N ASP A 42 10.53 15.77 6.97
CA ASP A 42 9.88 14.45 7.01
C ASP A 42 9.99 13.79 8.39
N GLY A 43 10.88 14.29 9.27
CA GLY A 43 10.95 13.85 10.67
C GLY A 43 11.42 12.40 10.86
N GLU A 44 12.28 11.90 9.98
CA GLU A 44 12.79 10.51 10.03
C GLU A 44 13.59 10.21 11.31
N GLY A 45 14.31 11.21 11.82
CA GLY A 45 15.10 11.13 13.04
C GLY A 45 14.43 11.74 14.28
N PRO A 46 15.14 11.75 15.42
CA PRO A 46 16.36 10.99 15.67
C PRO A 46 16.05 9.49 15.85
N VAL A 47 17.11 8.69 15.93
CA VAL A 47 17.00 7.31 16.42
C VAL A 47 16.44 7.30 17.84
N ARG A 48 15.45 6.43 18.08
CA ARG A 48 14.82 6.25 19.40
C ARG A 48 14.48 4.78 19.65
N GLU A 49 14.64 4.34 20.90
CA GLU A 49 14.18 3.01 21.30
C GLU A 49 12.65 2.97 21.32
N VAL A 50 12.07 1.97 20.64
CA VAL A 50 10.63 1.69 20.62
C VAL A 50 10.42 0.25 21.06
N GLU A 51 9.41 0.03 21.91
CA GLU A 51 8.97 -1.30 22.34
C GLU A 51 7.60 -1.60 21.73
N LEU A 52 7.49 -2.74 21.05
CA LEU A 52 6.23 -3.23 20.48
C LEU A 52 5.81 -4.52 21.17
N HIS A 53 4.51 -4.63 21.46
CA HIS A 53 3.90 -5.90 21.84
C HIS A 53 3.86 -6.87 20.66
N PRO A 54 3.72 -8.19 20.90
CA PRO A 54 3.56 -9.16 19.82
C PRO A 54 2.37 -8.85 18.90
N PHE A 55 2.52 -9.08 17.60
CA PHE A 55 1.49 -8.81 16.59
C PHE A 55 1.65 -9.70 15.35
N TYR A 56 0.60 -9.77 14.54
CA TYR A 56 0.66 -10.33 13.19
C TYR A 56 0.74 -9.20 12.17
N ILE A 57 1.51 -9.40 11.11
CA ILE A 57 1.58 -8.51 9.94
C ILE A 57 1.50 -9.34 8.65
N ASP A 58 0.84 -8.82 7.63
CA ASP A 58 0.81 -9.48 6.31
C ASP A 58 2.24 -9.62 5.76
N GLU A 59 2.56 -10.78 5.18
CA GLU A 59 3.85 -11.03 4.52
C GLU A 59 4.01 -10.19 3.24
N THR A 60 2.90 -9.90 2.57
CA THR A 60 2.84 -9.13 1.33
C THR A 60 1.84 -7.99 1.45
N VAL A 61 2.01 -6.96 0.63
CA VAL A 61 0.97 -5.96 0.44
C VAL A 61 -0.32 -6.60 -0.09
N VAL A 62 -1.45 -5.94 0.15
CA VAL A 62 -2.74 -6.38 -0.37
C VAL A 62 -2.70 -6.34 -1.90
N THR A 63 -3.04 -7.46 -2.53
CA THR A 63 -3.05 -7.59 -3.99
C THR A 63 -4.38 -7.16 -4.60
N ASN A 64 -4.39 -6.89 -5.89
CA ASN A 64 -5.62 -6.65 -6.67
C ASN A 64 -6.63 -7.80 -6.52
N ALA A 65 -6.17 -9.06 -6.49
CA ALA A 65 -7.05 -10.22 -6.29
C ALA A 65 -7.72 -10.22 -4.90
N LYS A 66 -6.96 -9.98 -3.82
CA LYS A 66 -7.50 -9.90 -2.46
C LYS A 66 -8.50 -8.74 -2.34
N PHE A 67 -8.15 -7.58 -2.89
CA PHE A 67 -9.04 -6.42 -2.86
C PHE A 67 -10.31 -6.63 -3.69
N ALA A 68 -10.22 -7.30 -4.84
CA ALA A 68 -11.37 -7.63 -5.65
C ALA A 68 -12.36 -8.56 -4.92
N ASN A 69 -11.88 -9.55 -4.17
CA ASN A 69 -12.72 -10.41 -3.33
C ASN A 69 -13.44 -9.57 -2.26
N PHE A 70 -12.72 -8.68 -1.56
CA PHE A 70 -13.34 -7.77 -0.59
C PHE A 70 -14.46 -6.92 -1.22
N ILE A 71 -14.22 -6.34 -2.38
CA ILE A 71 -15.23 -5.54 -3.10
C ILE A 71 -16.42 -6.41 -3.52
N GLN A 72 -16.17 -7.64 -3.97
CA GLN A 72 -17.23 -8.59 -4.35
C GLN A 72 -18.11 -8.98 -3.16
N ASP A 73 -17.50 -9.24 -2.00
CA ASP A 73 -18.20 -9.69 -0.81
C ASP A 73 -18.99 -8.58 -0.11
N THR A 74 -18.49 -7.34 -0.20
CA THR A 74 -19.06 -6.20 0.55
C THR A 74 -19.85 -5.21 -0.30
N GLY A 75 -19.63 -5.21 -1.63
CA GLY A 75 -20.12 -4.16 -2.52
C GLY A 75 -19.52 -2.78 -2.23
N TYR A 76 -18.38 -2.72 -1.52
CA TYR A 76 -17.74 -1.46 -1.17
C TYR A 76 -17.31 -0.68 -2.41
N GLN A 77 -17.41 0.64 -2.34
CA GLN A 77 -16.95 1.58 -3.36
C GLN A 77 -15.87 2.47 -2.76
N THR A 78 -14.70 2.54 -3.40
CA THR A 78 -13.55 3.31 -2.92
C THR A 78 -13.77 4.81 -2.99
N GLU A 79 -12.95 5.57 -2.27
CA GLU A 79 -12.99 7.03 -2.38
C GLU A 79 -12.65 7.52 -3.79
N ALA A 80 -11.68 6.89 -4.47
CA ALA A 80 -11.36 7.23 -5.87
C ALA A 80 -12.57 7.03 -6.81
N GLU A 81 -13.32 5.94 -6.64
CA GLU A 81 -14.55 5.69 -7.40
C GLU A 81 -15.64 6.73 -7.09
N ARG A 82 -15.77 7.17 -5.83
CA ARG A 82 -16.74 8.21 -5.42
C ARG A 82 -16.36 9.60 -5.89
N PHE A 83 -15.08 9.97 -5.81
CA PHE A 83 -14.58 11.24 -6.34
C PHE A 83 -14.58 11.24 -7.87
N GLY A 84 -14.49 10.07 -8.49
CA GLY A 84 -14.47 9.88 -9.93
C GLY A 84 -13.12 10.16 -10.57
N TRP A 85 -12.04 10.22 -9.80
CA TRP A 85 -10.68 10.45 -10.28
C TRP A 85 -9.63 10.01 -9.24
N SER A 86 -8.40 9.78 -9.70
CA SER A 86 -7.22 9.56 -8.85
C SER A 86 -5.94 10.07 -9.55
N PHE A 87 -4.80 10.06 -8.85
CA PHE A 87 -3.53 10.50 -9.40
C PHE A 87 -2.78 9.39 -10.14
N VAL A 88 -2.41 9.64 -11.39
CA VAL A 88 -1.61 8.73 -12.22
C VAL A 88 -0.30 9.41 -12.62
N PHE A 89 0.79 8.66 -12.57
CA PHE A 89 2.10 9.16 -12.98
C PHE A 89 2.12 9.40 -14.50
N HIS A 90 2.63 10.56 -14.93
CA HIS A 90 2.44 11.05 -16.30
C HIS A 90 2.99 10.14 -17.41
N LEU A 91 3.97 9.28 -17.13
CA LEU A 91 4.53 8.34 -18.11
C LEU A 91 3.65 7.10 -18.34
N PHE A 92 2.68 6.85 -17.47
CA PHE A 92 1.76 5.70 -17.60
C PHE A 92 0.43 6.08 -18.25
N VAL A 93 0.16 7.37 -18.45
CA VAL A 93 -1.08 7.85 -19.05
C VAL A 93 -0.98 7.84 -20.57
N SER A 94 -1.94 7.18 -21.23
CA SER A 94 -2.03 7.18 -22.68
C SER A 94 -2.24 8.59 -23.23
N VAL A 95 -1.85 8.84 -24.49
CA VAL A 95 -2.06 10.15 -25.14
C VAL A 95 -3.55 10.53 -25.15
N LYS A 96 -4.42 9.53 -25.38
CA LYS A 96 -5.87 9.72 -25.38
C LYS A 96 -6.36 10.18 -24.01
N THR A 97 -6.09 9.40 -22.96
CA THR A 97 -6.51 9.70 -21.59
C THR A 97 -5.94 11.04 -21.11
N LYS A 98 -4.71 11.37 -21.51
CA LYS A 98 -4.10 12.67 -21.20
C LYS A 98 -4.83 13.86 -21.83
N SER A 99 -5.39 13.69 -23.03
CA SER A 99 -6.14 14.76 -23.71
C SER A 99 -7.58 14.93 -23.21
N GLU A 100 -8.20 13.84 -22.72
CA GLU A 100 -9.63 13.80 -22.39
C GLU A 100 -9.89 14.00 -20.88
N ASP A 101 -9.03 13.45 -20.02
CA ASP A 101 -9.36 13.23 -18.60
C ASP A 101 -8.34 13.84 -17.62
N ALA A 102 -7.24 14.42 -18.09
CA ALA A 102 -6.12 14.83 -17.23
C ALA A 102 -6.17 16.29 -16.77
N ARG A 103 -5.87 16.50 -15.48
CA ARG A 103 -5.54 17.80 -14.88
C ARG A 103 -4.16 17.72 -14.23
N SER A 104 -3.27 18.67 -14.54
CA SER A 104 -1.93 18.73 -13.95
C SER A 104 -1.93 19.55 -12.66
N LEU A 105 -1.08 19.19 -11.71
CA LEU A 105 -0.90 19.90 -10.45
C LEU A 105 0.33 20.81 -10.48
N HIS A 106 0.20 21.98 -9.83
CA HIS A 106 1.33 22.89 -9.64
C HIS A 106 2.31 22.31 -8.60
N GLY A 107 3.62 22.43 -8.87
CA GLY A 107 4.69 21.97 -7.98
C GLY A 107 5.04 20.48 -8.07
N VAL A 108 4.13 19.64 -8.58
CA VAL A 108 4.35 18.19 -8.79
C VAL A 108 3.86 17.75 -10.18
N PRO A 109 4.42 18.33 -11.28
CA PRO A 109 3.88 18.18 -12.63
C PRO A 109 3.90 16.73 -13.16
N TRP A 110 4.63 15.83 -12.51
CA TRP A 110 4.68 14.41 -12.84
C TRP A 110 3.44 13.62 -12.42
N TRP A 111 2.56 14.20 -11.58
CA TRP A 111 1.26 13.62 -11.23
C TRP A 111 0.12 14.30 -11.99
N LEU A 112 -0.72 13.48 -12.62
CA LEU A 112 -1.93 13.91 -13.31
C LEU A 112 -3.15 13.39 -12.55
N ALA A 113 -4.10 14.28 -12.23
CA ALA A 113 -5.42 13.86 -11.78
C ALA A 113 -6.21 13.37 -13.00
N ILE A 114 -6.43 12.06 -13.08
CA ILE A 114 -7.10 11.40 -14.21
C ILE A 114 -8.52 11.03 -13.80
N ASN A 115 -9.51 11.57 -14.52
CA ASN A 115 -10.90 11.16 -14.33
C ASN A 115 -11.09 9.68 -14.70
N GLY A 116 -11.82 8.95 -13.85
CA GLY A 116 -12.07 7.52 -14.01
C GLY A 116 -10.87 6.62 -13.73
N ALA A 117 -9.77 7.15 -13.17
CA ALA A 117 -8.72 6.33 -12.59
C ALA A 117 -9.14 5.86 -11.19
N ASP A 118 -9.08 4.54 -11.00
CA ASP A 118 -9.42 3.84 -9.77
C ASP A 118 -8.61 2.54 -9.68
N TRP A 119 -8.84 1.73 -8.65
CA TRP A 119 -8.09 0.49 -8.43
C TRP A 119 -8.24 -0.54 -9.56
N ARG A 120 -9.37 -0.58 -10.30
CA ARG A 120 -9.58 -1.48 -11.44
C ARG A 120 -8.99 -0.92 -12.73
N LYS A 121 -8.88 0.40 -12.82
CA LYS A 121 -8.43 1.17 -13.99
C LYS A 121 -7.29 2.10 -13.60
N PRO A 122 -6.12 1.56 -13.23
CA PRO A 122 -5.09 2.31 -12.54
C PRO A 122 -4.43 3.43 -13.36
N GLU A 123 -4.52 3.40 -14.69
CA GLU A 123 -4.03 4.49 -15.55
C GLU A 123 -5.16 5.33 -16.16
N GLY A 124 -6.42 5.06 -15.79
CA GLY A 124 -7.61 5.67 -16.37
C GLY A 124 -8.41 4.69 -17.22
N ARG A 125 -9.44 5.20 -17.90
CA ARG A 125 -10.55 4.41 -18.47
C ARG A 125 -10.16 3.35 -19.49
N ASP A 126 -9.00 3.50 -20.12
CA ASP A 126 -8.44 2.59 -21.13
C ASP A 126 -7.44 1.57 -20.56
N SER A 127 -7.33 1.48 -19.24
CA SER A 127 -6.47 0.52 -18.53
C SER A 127 -7.26 -0.52 -17.74
N SER A 128 -6.57 -1.59 -17.34
CA SER A 128 -7.16 -2.69 -16.56
C SER A 128 -6.14 -3.43 -15.70
N ILE A 129 -6.63 -4.17 -14.69
CA ILE A 129 -5.81 -5.02 -13.83
C ILE A 129 -5.72 -6.49 -14.29
N GLU A 130 -6.21 -6.84 -15.49
CA GLU A 130 -6.35 -8.24 -15.91
C GLU A 130 -5.04 -9.04 -15.93
N GLU A 131 -3.90 -8.36 -16.16
CA GLU A 131 -2.55 -8.95 -16.15
C GLU A 131 -1.78 -8.62 -14.85
N ARG A 132 -2.45 -8.10 -13.82
CA ARG A 132 -1.85 -7.52 -12.60
C ARG A 132 -2.54 -7.99 -11.32
N TRP A 133 -3.09 -9.19 -11.29
CA TRP A 133 -3.89 -9.69 -10.16
C TRP A 133 -3.08 -9.87 -8.86
N ASP A 134 -1.79 -10.18 -8.96
CA ASP A 134 -0.85 -10.33 -7.84
C ASP A 134 -0.08 -9.03 -7.50
N HIS A 135 -0.25 -7.97 -8.30
CA HIS A 135 0.31 -6.67 -7.99
C HIS A 135 -0.40 -6.02 -6.78
N PRO A 136 0.28 -5.09 -6.08
CA PRO A 136 -0.34 -4.30 -5.04
C PRO A 136 -1.56 -3.56 -5.59
N VAL A 137 -2.66 -3.57 -4.83
CA VAL A 137 -3.77 -2.68 -5.14
C VAL A 137 -3.37 -1.23 -4.90
N ILE A 138 -3.71 -0.34 -5.82
CA ILE A 138 -3.42 1.11 -5.76
C ILE A 138 -4.70 1.92 -5.94
N HIS A 139 -4.62 3.25 -5.79
CA HIS A 139 -5.79 4.16 -5.73
C HIS A 139 -6.75 3.84 -4.59
N VAL A 140 -6.19 3.31 -3.50
CA VAL A 140 -6.88 2.98 -2.26
C VAL A 140 -6.47 4.05 -1.24
N SER A 141 -7.44 4.77 -0.70
CA SER A 141 -7.16 5.77 0.34
C SER A 141 -6.89 5.11 1.69
N TRP A 142 -6.50 5.92 2.68
CA TRP A 142 -6.42 5.44 4.05
C TRP A 142 -7.79 4.92 4.57
N ASN A 143 -8.90 5.56 4.21
CA ASN A 143 -10.24 5.13 4.61
C ASN A 143 -10.59 3.78 3.99
N ASP A 144 -10.26 3.59 2.71
CA ASP A 144 -10.48 2.32 2.02
C ASP A 144 -9.66 1.18 2.66
N ALA A 145 -8.38 1.44 2.98
CA ALA A 145 -7.50 0.46 3.63
C ALA A 145 -7.97 0.06 5.04
N VAL A 146 -8.51 1.01 5.82
CA VAL A 146 -9.03 0.72 7.17
C VAL A 146 -10.27 -0.17 7.14
N VAL A 147 -11.14 -0.01 6.13
CA VAL A 147 -12.34 -0.83 5.99
C VAL A 147 -11.98 -2.25 5.53
N LEU A 148 -10.99 -2.41 4.66
CA LEU A 148 -10.49 -3.72 4.20
C LEU A 148 -10.06 -4.64 5.34
N ARG A 149 -9.54 -4.08 6.44
CA ARG A 149 -9.03 -4.84 7.60
C ARG A 149 -10.14 -5.48 8.47
N LYS A 150 -11.42 -5.23 8.17
CA LYS A 150 -12.56 -5.74 8.95
C LYS A 150 -13.18 -6.96 8.31
#